data_AF-A9UUI9-F1
#
_entry.id   AF-A9UUI9-F1
#
_cell.length_a   1.000
_cell.length_b   1.000
_cell.length_c   1.000
_cell.angle_alpha   90.00
_cell.angle_beta   90.00
_cell.angle_gamma   90.00
#
_symmetry.space_group_name_H-M   'P 1'
#
loop_
_entity.id
_entity.type
_entity.pdbx_description
1 polymer ?
#
loop_
_entity_poly.entity_id
_entity_poly.type
_entity_poly.pdbx_seq_one_letter_code
_entity_poly.pdbx_strand_id
1 'polypeptide(L)'
;MLTCSVCGGTGHPSCLRLPEEAVYKIRTYEWQCMDCKACGICGDSTDDDKLLFCDQCDRGYHTFCVGLHHTPRGKSMPEQLRPYLQTHGD
;
A
#
# COMPACT_ATOMS: atom_id res chain seq x y z
N MET A 1 -10.24 -5.95 -13.53
CA MET A 1 -10.42 -6.19 -12.08
C MET A 1 -9.06 -6.37 -11.44
N LEU A 2 -8.92 -5.95 -10.19
CA LEU A 2 -7.84 -6.40 -9.30
C LEU A 2 -8.43 -7.42 -8.34
N THR A 3 -7.67 -8.47 -8.04
CA THR A 3 -8.10 -9.57 -7.16
C THR A 3 -7.11 -9.65 -6.01
N CYS A 4 -7.61 -9.61 -4.78
CA CYS A 4 -6.77 -9.73 -3.59
C CYS A 4 -6.20 -11.14 -3.51
N SER A 5 -4.88 -11.25 -3.35
CA SER A 5 -4.19 -12.55 -3.20
C SER A 5 -4.53 -13.29 -1.91
N VAL A 6 -5.07 -12.59 -0.90
CA VAL A 6 -5.38 -13.16 0.43
C VAL A 6 -6.83 -13.63 0.52
N CYS A 7 -7.79 -12.75 0.28
CA CYS A 7 -9.22 -13.05 0.46
C CYS A 7 -9.98 -13.35 -0.84
N GLY A 8 -9.35 -13.18 -2.00
CA GLY A 8 -9.99 -13.35 -3.32
C GLY A 8 -11.00 -12.24 -3.68
N GLY A 9 -11.20 -11.25 -2.81
CA GLY A 9 -12.07 -10.10 -3.08
C GLY A 9 -11.59 -9.33 -4.31
N THR A 10 -12.54 -8.80 -5.09
CA THR A 10 -12.23 -8.11 -6.35
C THR A 10 -12.71 -6.67 -6.34
N GLY A 11 -11.97 -5.80 -7.03
CA GLY A 11 -12.31 -4.38 -7.18
C GLY A 11 -12.01 -3.86 -8.57
N HIS A 12 -12.85 -2.95 -9.06
CA HIS A 12 -12.50 -2.13 -10.21
C HIS A 12 -11.46 -1.08 -9.77
N PRO A 13 -10.37 -0.87 -10.51
CA PRO A 13 -9.40 0.18 -10.18
C PRO A 13 -10.03 1.57 -10.01
N SER A 14 -11.04 1.90 -10.84
CA SER A 14 -11.78 3.17 -10.75
C SER A 14 -12.60 3.31 -9.46
N CYS A 15 -13.24 2.22 -9.00
CA CYS A 15 -13.96 2.20 -7.72
C CYS A 15 -13.00 2.37 -6.53
N LEU A 16 -11.78 1.84 -6.65
CA LEU A 16 -10.71 1.96 -5.65
C LEU A 16 -9.91 3.28 -5.77
N ARG A 17 -10.26 4.16 -6.73
CA ARG A 17 -9.57 5.44 -7.00
C ARG A 17 -8.08 5.28 -7.31
N LEU A 18 -7.68 4.15 -7.90
CA LEU A 18 -6.29 3.89 -8.26
C LEU A 18 -5.96 4.52 -9.63
N PRO A 19 -4.91 5.35 -9.73
CA PRO A 19 -4.46 5.90 -11.02
C PRO A 19 -3.88 4.78 -11.91
N GLU A 20 -3.94 4.96 -13.22
CA GLU A 20 -3.52 3.94 -14.20
C GLU A 20 -2.06 3.50 -14.01
N GLU A 21 -1.19 4.45 -13.69
CA GLU A 21 0.22 4.21 -13.39
C GLU A 21 0.45 3.37 -12.13
N ALA A 22 -0.44 3.46 -11.13
CA ALA A 22 -0.41 2.54 -10.00
C ALA A 22 -0.91 1.15 -10.41
N VAL A 23 -1.98 1.07 -11.21
CA VAL A 23 -2.53 -0.20 -11.69
C VAL A 23 -1.50 -1.00 -12.48
N TYR A 24 -0.70 -0.34 -13.32
CA TYR A 24 0.38 -0.99 -14.06
C TYR A 24 1.35 -1.72 -13.13
N LYS A 25 1.80 -1.05 -12.06
CA LYS A 25 2.69 -1.65 -11.05
C LYS A 25 1.98 -2.73 -10.24
N ILE A 26 0.76 -2.48 -9.80
CA ILE A 26 -0.03 -3.43 -8.99
C ILE A 26 -0.16 -4.80 -9.68
N ARG A 27 -0.23 -4.82 -11.01
CA ARG A 27 -0.32 -6.07 -11.78
C ARG A 27 0.96 -6.90 -11.80
N THR A 28 2.10 -6.37 -11.33
CA THR A 28 3.38 -7.08 -11.32
C THR A 28 3.65 -7.82 -10.01
N TYR A 29 2.75 -7.77 -9.03
CA TYR A 29 2.87 -8.46 -7.75
C TYR A 29 1.52 -8.86 -7.15
N GLU A 30 1.56 -9.60 -6.04
CA GLU A 30 0.40 -10.07 -5.30
C GLU A 30 -0.27 -8.93 -4.53
N TRP A 31 -1.21 -8.26 -5.19
CA TRP A 31 -1.99 -7.18 -4.59
C TRP A 31 -2.89 -7.67 -3.45
N GLN A 32 -2.97 -6.88 -2.38
CA GLN A 32 -3.87 -7.10 -1.25
C GLN A 32 -4.96 -6.01 -1.21
N CYS A 33 -6.20 -6.32 -0.84
CA CYS A 33 -7.22 -5.27 -0.66
C CYS A 33 -6.96 -4.45 0.62
N MET A 34 -7.76 -3.41 0.86
CA MET A 34 -7.62 -2.55 2.04
C MET A 34 -7.73 -3.32 3.36
N ASP A 35 -8.60 -4.33 3.43
CA ASP A 35 -8.82 -5.14 4.64
C ASP A 35 -7.73 -6.21 4.87
N CYS A 36 -6.99 -6.57 3.81
CA CYS A 36 -5.93 -7.58 3.88
C CYS A 36 -4.53 -6.97 3.79
N LYS A 37 -4.41 -5.64 3.75
CA LYS A 37 -3.14 -4.98 3.51
C LYS A 37 -2.19 -5.22 4.68
N ALA A 38 -1.01 -5.76 4.39
CA ALA A 38 0.08 -5.90 5.33
C ALA A 38 1.19 -4.88 5.04
N CYS A 39 2.00 -4.59 6.06
CA CYS A 39 3.19 -3.78 5.91
C CYS A 39 4.25 -4.52 5.09
N GLY A 40 4.76 -3.90 4.03
CA GLY A 40 5.83 -4.48 3.19
C GLY A 40 7.19 -4.66 3.87
N ILE A 41 7.36 -4.17 5.12
CA ILE A 41 8.61 -4.30 5.89
C ILE A 41 8.51 -5.40 6.95
N CYS A 42 7.47 -5.37 7.79
CA CYS A 42 7.32 -6.35 8.87
C CYS A 42 6.37 -7.51 8.54
N GLY A 43 5.58 -7.41 7.47
CA GLY A 43 4.61 -8.42 7.04
C GLY A 43 3.33 -8.47 7.87
N ASP A 44 3.17 -7.60 8.88
CA ASP A 44 1.99 -7.57 9.75
C ASP A 44 0.92 -6.59 9.21
N SER A 45 -0.35 -6.91 9.46
CA SER A 45 -1.54 -6.11 9.16
C SER A 45 -2.21 -5.51 10.40
N THR A 46 -1.69 -5.78 11.61
CA THR A 46 -2.11 -5.11 12.85
C THR A 46 -1.84 -3.60 12.80
N ASP A 47 -2.34 -2.79 13.74
CA ASP A 47 -2.14 -1.33 13.78
C ASP A 47 -2.51 -0.62 12.45
N ASP A 48 -3.67 -0.98 11.88
CA ASP A 48 -4.19 -0.48 10.60
C ASP A 48 -4.45 1.04 10.57
N ASP A 49 -4.62 1.65 11.74
CA ASP A 49 -4.68 3.10 11.95
C ASP A 49 -3.35 3.81 11.62
N LYS A 50 -2.23 3.08 11.75
CA LYS A 50 -0.86 3.53 11.47
C LYS A 50 -0.33 3.03 10.13
N LEU A 51 -1.14 2.31 9.36
CA LEU A 51 -0.77 1.80 8.04
C LEU A 51 -1.01 2.87 6.97
N LEU A 52 0.05 3.21 6.23
CA LEU A 52 0.03 4.13 5.11
C LEU A 52 -0.05 3.36 3.80
N PHE A 53 -0.78 3.90 2.83
CA PHE A 53 -0.85 3.35 1.48
C PHE A 53 -0.07 4.22 0.49
N CYS A 54 0.71 3.56 -0.37
CA CYS A 54 1.42 4.25 -1.43
C CYS A 54 0.48 4.57 -2.60
N ASP A 55 0.24 5.83 -2.93
CA ASP A 55 -0.65 6.20 -4.04
C ASP A 55 -0.16 5.71 -5.42
N GLN A 56 1.12 5.34 -5.54
CA GLN A 56 1.72 4.88 -6.79
C GLN A 56 1.81 3.36 -6.93
N CYS A 57 1.64 2.59 -5.87
CA CYS A 57 1.75 1.12 -5.94
C CYS A 57 0.81 0.39 -4.98
N ASP A 58 0.04 1.13 -4.19
CA ASP A 58 -0.93 0.63 -3.22
C ASP A 58 -0.33 -0.33 -2.17
N ARG A 59 1.00 -0.38 -2.01
CA ARG A 59 1.63 -1.15 -0.91
C ARG A 59 1.42 -0.45 0.43
N GLY A 60 1.26 -1.25 1.47
CA GLY A 60 1.06 -0.80 2.85
C GLY A 60 2.38 -0.69 3.61
N TYR A 61 2.53 0.33 4.45
CA TYR A 61 3.67 0.47 5.35
C TYR A 61 3.25 1.13 6.66
N HIS A 62 3.62 0.55 7.80
CA HIS A 62 3.39 1.23 9.07
C HIS A 62 4.26 2.49 9.16
N THR A 63 3.70 3.56 9.71
CA THR A 63 4.42 4.82 9.99
C THR A 63 5.76 4.55 10.70
N PHE A 64 5.75 3.72 11.75
CA PHE A 64 6.95 3.41 12.52
C PHE A 64 7.96 2.53 11.75
N CYS A 65 7.52 1.66 10.85
CA CYS A 65 8.41 0.85 9.99
C CYS A 65 9.16 1.71 8.97
N VAL A 66 8.67 2.91 8.67
CA VAL A 66 9.31 3.89 7.76
C VAL A 66 9.84 5.13 8.48
N GLY A 67 9.97 5.08 9.81
CA GLY A 67 10.57 6.16 10.61
C GLY A 67 9.69 7.40 10.78
N LEU A 68 8.37 7.29 10.56
CA LEU A 68 7.41 8.35 10.86
C LEU A 68 6.82 8.14 12.26
N HIS A 69 6.82 9.19 13.06
CA HIS A 69 6.23 9.19 14.40
C HIS A 69 4.75 9.60 14.44
N HIS A 70 4.21 10.09 13.32
CA HIS A 70 2.80 10.45 13.19
C HIS A 70 2.29 10.10 11.79
N THR A 71 1.00 9.78 11.72
CA THR A 71 0.31 9.65 10.44
C THR A 71 0.17 11.05 9.81
N PRO A 72 0.63 11.25 8.56
CA PRO A 72 0.39 12.47 7.81
C PRO A 72 -1.11 12.79 7.70
N ARG A 73 -1.45 14.03 7.34
CA ARG A 73 -2.85 14.38 7.03
C ARG A 73 -3.28 13.62 5.78
N GLY A 74 -4.06 12.55 5.98
CA GLY A 74 -4.40 11.56 4.96
C GLY A 74 -3.51 10.31 5.08
N LYS A 75 -4.09 9.12 4.94
CA LYS A 75 -3.36 7.83 5.01
C LYS A 75 -2.50 7.56 3.75
N SER A 76 -2.07 8.60 3.05
CA SER A 76 -1.19 8.48 1.88
C SER A 76 0.27 8.64 2.28
N MET A 77 1.14 7.94 1.55
CA MET A 77 2.58 8.02 1.77
C MET A 77 3.15 9.39 1.39
N PRO A 78 3.92 10.05 2.27
CA PRO A 78 4.66 11.26 1.95
C PRO A 78 5.65 11.03 0.81
N GLU A 79 5.82 12.04 -0.04
CA GLU A 79 6.73 12.00 -1.19
C GLU A 79 8.17 11.70 -0.78
N GLN A 80 8.59 12.12 0.41
CA GLN A 80 9.93 11.92 0.95
C GLN A 80 10.27 10.45 1.21
N LEU A 81 9.27 9.58 1.40
CA LEU A 81 9.49 8.15 1.62
C LEU A 81 9.56 7.34 0.33
N ARG A 82 9.28 7.95 -0.82
CA ARG A 82 9.27 7.25 -2.12
C ARG A 82 10.62 6.58 -2.48
N PRO A 83 11.80 7.21 -2.29
CA PRO A 83 13.08 6.58 -2.63
C PRO A 83 13.42 5.39 -1.72
N TYR A 84 13.03 5.45 -0.45
CA TYR A 84 13.25 4.38 0.52
C TYR A 84 12.49 3.10 0.13
N LEU A 85 11.27 3.25 -0.40
CA LEU A 85 10.44 2.10 -0.79
C LEU A 85 10.75 1.52 -2.16
N GLN A 86 11.36 2.29 -3.07
CA GLN A 86 11.83 1.78 -4.36
C GLN A 86 13.03 0.84 -4.23
N THR A 87 13.73 0.86 -3.09
CA THR A 87 14.91 0.01 -2.83
C THR A 87 14.60 -1.20 -1.95
N HIS A 88 13.47 -1.21 -1.26
CA HIS A 88 13.08 -2.24 -0.28
C HIS A 88 11.74 -2.92 -0.63
N GLY A 89 11.21 -2.65 -1.83
CA GLY A 89 9.87 -3.07 -2.26
C GLY A 89 9.84 -3.86 -3.56
N ASP A 90 10.95 -4.48 -3.97
CA ASP A 90 10.96 -5.49 -5.04
C ASP A 90 11.04 -6.89 -4.46
#